data_AF-A0AA45WZG0-F1
#
_entry.id   AF-A0AA45WZG0-F1
#
_cell.length_a   1.000
_cell.length_b   1.000
_cell.length_c   1.000
_cell.angle_alpha   90.00
_cell.angle_beta   90.00
_cell.angle_gamma   90.00
#
_symmetry.space_group_name_H-M   'P 1'
#
loop_
_entity.id
_entity.type
_entity.pdbx_description
1 polymer ?
#
loop_
_entity_poly.entity_id
_entity_poly.type
_entity_poly.pdbx_seq_one_letter_code
_entity_poly.pdbx_strand_id
1 'polypeptide(L)'
;MTERLKLTTWLYPIVIPLILFILFNTFYSAPLLKRSMISEKESQIEDLTNLGISILSHFHSMEMDGKLTRSQAQGQATSLIRDLRFGPEGKDYYWINDKTPTLVVHPFRPDLERVDLEGEATGEFLDLFENFVTIAESRQEGFTRYQWQYYDEADRMESKISYIKYFEPWEWIIGTGLYIDDVEKAAQSQRNINVIFVITVLQLLLAGFVLYKLLMKRK
;
A
#
# COMPACT_ATOMS: atom_id res chain seq x y z
N MET A 1 21.72 51.05 35.65
CA MET A 1 21.03 50.00 36.44
C MET A 1 20.21 49.16 35.46
N THR A 2 20.89 48.31 34.70
CA THR A 2 20.27 47.52 33.63
C THR A 2 19.68 46.25 34.22
N GLU A 3 18.36 46.11 34.09
CA GLU A 3 17.65 44.88 34.43
C GLU A 3 18.38 43.68 33.81
N ARG A 4 18.86 42.78 34.66
CA ARG A 4 19.18 41.41 34.25
C ARG A 4 17.86 40.76 33.82
N LEU A 5 17.42 41.00 32.59
CA LEU A 5 16.37 40.21 31.96
C LEU A 5 16.77 38.75 32.16
N LYS A 6 15.98 38.03 32.97
CA LYS A 6 16.26 36.65 33.35
C LYS A 6 16.44 35.86 32.06
N LEU A 7 17.56 35.15 31.93
CA LEU A 7 17.94 34.37 30.75
C LEU A 7 16.77 33.49 30.22
N THR A 8 15.86 33.11 31.12
CA THR A 8 14.63 32.34 30.87
C THR A 8 13.61 33.03 29.96
N THR A 9 13.48 34.36 29.96
CA THR A 9 12.48 35.04 29.12
C THR A 9 12.85 35.05 27.63
N TRP A 10 14.13 34.87 27.31
CA TRP A 10 14.64 34.80 25.94
C TRP A 10 14.49 33.40 25.30
N LEU A 11 14.16 32.38 26.10
CA LEU A 11 14.01 31.01 25.60
C LEU A 11 12.63 30.75 24.99
N TYR A 12 11.58 31.43 25.47
CA TYR A 12 10.20 31.26 24.97
C TYR A 12 10.01 31.46 23.46
N PRO A 13 10.55 32.50 22.79
CA PRO A 13 10.38 32.67 21.34
C PRO A 13 11.08 31.58 20.51
N ILE A 14 11.93 30.75 21.13
CA ILE A 14 12.58 29.60 20.49
C ILE A 14 11.81 28.32 20.84
N VAL A 15 11.52 28.10 22.13
CA VAL A 15 10.91 26.86 22.62
C VAL A 15 9.45 26.71 22.17
N ILE A 16 8.67 27.79 22.15
CA ILE A 16 7.25 27.73 21.79
C ILE A 16 7.07 27.33 20.31
N PRO A 17 7.73 27.97 19.33
CA PRO A 17 7.64 27.52 17.94
C PRO A 17 8.14 26.09 17.72
N LEU A 18 9.15 25.64 18.46
CA LEU A 18 9.63 24.26 18.40
C LEU A 18 8.57 23.26 18.85
N ILE A 19 7.91 23.51 19.98
CA ILE A 19 6.83 22.66 20.46
C ILE A 19 5.67 22.66 19.45
N LEU A 20 5.24 23.84 18.98
CA LEU A 20 4.17 23.94 17.98
C LEU A 20 4.52 23.23 16.68
N PHE A 21 5.78 23.31 16.24
CA PHE A 21 6.26 22.60 15.06
C PHE A 21 6.22 21.08 15.25
N ILE A 22 6.70 20.57 16.40
CA ILE A 22 6.66 19.13 16.72
C ILE A 22 5.21 18.64 16.74
N LEU A 23 4.31 19.40 17.38
CA LEU A 23 2.89 19.08 17.42
C LEU A 23 2.26 19.08 16.02
N PHE A 24 2.52 20.11 15.21
CA PHE A 24 2.05 20.18 13.83
C PHE A 24 2.55 19.00 12.99
N ASN A 25 3.83 18.66 13.07
CA ASN A 25 4.38 17.55 12.29
C ASN A 25 3.81 16.20 12.72
N THR A 26 3.70 15.97 14.03
CA THR A 26 3.23 14.71 14.60
C THR A 26 1.74 14.49 14.38
N PHE A 27 0.92 15.52 14.63
CA PHE A 27 -0.54 15.39 14.64
C PHE A 27 -1.22 15.81 13.33
N TYR A 28 -0.54 16.55 12.45
CA TYR A 28 -1.14 17.01 11.19
C TYR A 28 -0.37 16.51 9.97
N SER A 29 0.93 16.83 9.84
CA SER A 29 1.71 16.53 8.63
C SER A 29 1.89 15.03 8.38
N ALA A 30 2.31 14.27 9.40
CA ALA A 30 2.54 12.83 9.23
C ALA A 30 1.26 12.03 8.93
N PRO A 31 0.12 12.26 9.62
CA PRO A 31 -1.15 11.62 9.24
C PRO A 31 -1.61 12.00 7.83
N LEU A 32 -1.44 13.26 7.42
CA LEU A 32 -1.81 13.71 6.08
C LEU A 32 -0.96 13.01 5.00
N LEU A 33 0.35 12.91 5.21
CA LEU A 33 1.25 12.20 4.31
C LEU A 33 0.86 10.72 4.17
N LYS A 34 0.61 10.03 5.29
CA LYS A 34 0.15 8.63 5.27
C LYS A 34 -1.12 8.46 4.46
N ARG A 35 -2.12 9.34 4.65
CA ARG A 35 -3.38 9.30 3.88
C ARG A 35 -3.14 9.52 2.39
N SER A 36 -2.29 10.48 2.03
CA SER A 36 -1.92 10.72 0.64
C SER A 36 -1.22 9.52 0.00
N MET A 37 -0.30 8.89 0.72
CA MET A 37 0.40 7.69 0.25
C MET A 37 -0.54 6.51 0.07
N ILE A 38 -1.46 6.26 1.02
CA ILE A 38 -2.47 5.20 0.88
C ILE A 38 -3.36 5.47 -0.34
N SER A 39 -3.83 6.71 -0.52
CA SER A 39 -4.69 7.06 -1.66
C SER A 39 -3.97 6.92 -3.00
N GLU A 40 -2.72 7.34 -3.09
CA GLU A 40 -1.89 7.15 -4.30
C GLU A 40 -1.70 5.65 -4.59
N LYS A 41 -1.43 4.88 -3.54
CA LYS A 41 -1.23 3.44 -3.62
C LYS A 41 -2.50 2.68 -4.01
N GLU A 42 -3.67 3.12 -3.52
CA GLU A 42 -4.99 2.61 -3.92
C GLU A 42 -5.25 2.87 -5.41
N SER A 43 -4.95 4.09 -5.90
CA SER A 43 -5.03 4.40 -7.34
C SER A 43 -4.08 3.53 -8.17
N GLN A 44 -2.87 3.27 -7.69
CA GLN A 44 -1.90 2.42 -8.38
C GLN A 44 -2.40 0.98 -8.53
N ILE A 45 -2.95 0.37 -7.46
CA ILE A 45 -3.45 -1.01 -7.54
C ILE A 45 -4.72 -1.14 -8.39
N GLU A 46 -5.53 -0.08 -8.48
CA GLU A 46 -6.65 -0.01 -9.42
C GLU A 46 -6.15 -0.07 -10.88
N ASP A 47 -5.21 0.80 -11.26
CA ASP A 47 -4.59 0.81 -12.59
C ASP A 47 -3.91 -0.53 -12.93
N LEU A 48 -3.18 -1.10 -11.96
CA LEU A 48 -2.54 -2.40 -12.11
C LEU A 48 -3.56 -3.53 -12.28
N THR A 49 -4.70 -3.49 -11.60
CA THR A 49 -5.78 -4.46 -11.79
C THR A 49 -6.38 -4.34 -13.19
N ASN A 50 -6.58 -3.11 -13.68
CA ASN A 50 -7.06 -2.86 -15.05
C ASN A 50 -6.07 -3.38 -16.12
N LEU A 51 -4.77 -3.32 -15.85
CA LEU A 51 -3.76 -3.98 -16.69
C LEU A 51 -3.94 -5.51 -16.68
N GLY A 52 -4.18 -6.11 -15.51
CA GLY A 52 -4.52 -7.52 -15.38
C GLY A 52 -5.74 -7.91 -16.23
N ILE A 53 -6.82 -7.13 -16.17
CA ILE A 53 -8.01 -7.31 -17.03
C ILE A 53 -7.67 -7.21 -18.52
N SER A 54 -6.78 -6.28 -18.90
CA SER A 54 -6.35 -6.13 -20.29
C SER A 54 -5.61 -7.38 -20.80
N ILE A 55 -4.81 -8.02 -19.93
CA ILE A 55 -4.15 -9.30 -20.23
C ILE A 55 -5.18 -10.41 -20.41
N LEU A 56 -6.15 -10.55 -19.50
CA LEU A 56 -7.22 -11.55 -19.64
C LEU A 56 -8.02 -11.33 -20.94
N SER A 57 -8.34 -10.07 -21.24
CA SER A 57 -9.05 -9.67 -22.46
C SER A 57 -8.28 -10.02 -23.73
N HIS A 58 -6.95 -9.88 -23.74
CA HIS A 58 -6.12 -10.27 -24.87
C HIS A 58 -6.22 -11.76 -25.17
N PHE A 59 -6.06 -12.62 -24.15
CA PHE A 59 -6.17 -14.06 -24.33
C PHE A 59 -7.59 -14.51 -24.66
N HIS A 60 -8.61 -13.87 -24.06
CA HIS A 60 -10.00 -14.10 -24.44
C HIS A 60 -10.28 -13.72 -25.90
N SER A 61 -9.68 -12.63 -26.42
CA SER A 61 -9.78 -12.31 -27.85
C SER A 61 -9.18 -13.41 -28.73
N MET A 62 -8.08 -14.04 -28.31
CA MET A 62 -7.49 -15.17 -29.04
C MET A 62 -8.36 -16.43 -28.99
N GLU A 63 -9.10 -16.64 -27.89
CA GLU A 63 -10.15 -17.66 -27.78
C GLU A 63 -11.27 -17.39 -28.79
N MET A 64 -11.80 -16.16 -28.82
CA MET A 64 -12.88 -15.77 -29.72
C MET A 64 -12.50 -15.82 -31.20
N ASP A 65 -11.23 -15.56 -31.53
CA ASP A 65 -10.67 -15.68 -32.88
C ASP A 65 -10.43 -17.15 -33.29
N GLY A 66 -10.63 -18.12 -32.38
CA GLY A 66 -10.33 -19.54 -32.61
C GLY A 66 -8.83 -19.87 -32.71
N LYS A 67 -7.95 -18.93 -32.33
CA LYS A 67 -6.49 -19.14 -32.30
C LYS A 67 -6.07 -20.02 -31.13
N LEU A 68 -6.80 -19.95 -30.03
CA LEU A 68 -6.63 -20.77 -28.84
C LEU A 68 -7.97 -21.39 -28.46
N THR A 69 -7.95 -22.60 -27.90
CA THR A 69 -9.12 -23.08 -27.14
C THR A 69 -9.24 -22.30 -25.84
N ARG A 70 -10.43 -22.27 -25.23
CA ARG A 70 -10.64 -21.66 -23.90
C ARG A 70 -9.61 -22.11 -22.87
N SER A 71 -9.36 -23.42 -22.79
CA SER A 71 -8.37 -23.99 -21.87
C SER A 71 -6.94 -23.51 -22.15
N GLN A 72 -6.56 -23.37 -23.43
CA GLN A 72 -5.25 -22.83 -23.80
C GLN A 72 -5.13 -21.33 -23.45
N ALA A 73 -6.17 -20.54 -23.75
CA ALA A 73 -6.20 -19.11 -23.44
C ALA A 73 -6.12 -18.86 -21.93
N GLN A 74 -6.96 -19.56 -21.15
CA GLN A 74 -6.96 -19.51 -19.69
C GLN A 74 -5.62 -20.00 -19.09
N GLY A 75 -5.06 -21.09 -19.63
CA GLY A 75 -3.76 -21.61 -19.19
C GLY A 75 -2.60 -20.64 -19.44
N GLN A 76 -2.55 -20.00 -20.62
CA GLN A 76 -1.52 -19.00 -20.93
C GLN A 76 -1.71 -17.73 -20.10
N ALA A 77 -2.94 -17.27 -19.92
CA ALA A 77 -3.26 -16.12 -19.08
C ALA A 77 -2.82 -16.35 -17.63
N THR A 78 -3.22 -17.47 -17.03
CA THR A 78 -2.86 -17.79 -15.64
C THR A 78 -1.35 -17.99 -15.45
N SER A 79 -0.66 -18.59 -16.43
CA SER A 79 0.81 -18.70 -16.41
C SER A 79 1.47 -17.32 -16.40
N LEU A 80 1.05 -16.41 -17.27
CA LEU A 80 1.61 -15.05 -17.31
C LEU A 80 1.30 -14.29 -16.02
N ILE A 81 0.04 -14.30 -15.58
CA ILE A 81 -0.40 -13.61 -14.36
C ILE A 81 0.37 -14.11 -13.12
N ARG A 82 0.66 -15.43 -13.03
CA ARG A 82 1.46 -16.02 -11.94
C ARG A 82 2.85 -15.40 -11.84
N ASP A 83 3.47 -15.10 -12.97
CA ASP A 83 4.87 -14.67 -13.03
C ASP A 83 5.02 -13.15 -12.91
N LEU A 84 3.95 -12.37 -13.13
CA LEU A 84 3.98 -10.92 -12.97
C LEU A 84 4.33 -10.50 -11.54
N ARG A 85 5.36 -9.69 -11.43
CA ARG A 85 5.79 -9.05 -10.18
C ARG A 85 6.02 -7.58 -10.37
N PHE A 86 5.80 -6.82 -9.31
CA PHE A 86 6.09 -5.39 -9.26
C PHE A 86 6.41 -4.94 -7.82
N GLY A 87 6.50 -3.63 -7.62
CA GLY A 87 6.82 -3.03 -6.34
C GLY A 87 8.33 -3.02 -6.02
N PRO A 88 8.74 -2.40 -4.90
CA PRO A 88 10.15 -2.15 -4.58
C PRO A 88 11.01 -3.40 -4.48
N GLU A 89 10.45 -4.51 -3.99
CA GLU A 89 11.14 -5.79 -3.82
C GLU A 89 10.83 -6.80 -4.93
N GLY A 90 10.01 -6.43 -5.93
CA GLY A 90 9.56 -7.37 -6.96
C GLY A 90 8.75 -8.54 -6.38
N LYS A 91 8.05 -8.32 -5.26
CA LYS A 91 7.24 -9.33 -4.57
C LYS A 91 5.74 -9.11 -4.71
N ASP A 92 5.29 -7.90 -5.05
CA ASP A 92 3.87 -7.63 -5.25
C ASP A 92 3.36 -8.40 -6.46
N TYR A 93 2.11 -8.85 -6.40
CA TYR A 93 1.64 -9.92 -7.24
C TYR A 93 0.14 -9.84 -7.55
N TYR A 94 -0.28 -10.62 -8.54
CA TYR A 94 -1.68 -10.82 -8.90
C TYR A 94 -2.17 -12.19 -8.43
N TRP A 95 -3.47 -12.30 -8.18
CA TRP A 95 -4.14 -13.59 -8.02
C TRP A 95 -5.45 -13.60 -8.80
N ILE A 96 -5.99 -14.80 -9.03
CA ILE A 96 -7.31 -15.00 -9.60
C ILE A 96 -8.06 -16.04 -8.79
N ASN A 97 -9.32 -15.77 -8.47
CA ASN A 97 -10.30 -16.75 -8.01
C ASN A 97 -11.52 -16.77 -8.94
N ASP A 98 -12.29 -17.84 -8.91
CA ASP A 98 -13.58 -17.91 -9.60
C ASP A 98 -14.75 -17.54 -8.66
N LYS A 99 -15.98 -17.65 -9.15
CA LYS A 99 -17.21 -17.40 -8.38
C LYS A 99 -17.55 -18.53 -7.39
N THR A 100 -16.91 -19.68 -7.49
CA THR A 100 -17.09 -20.83 -6.59
C THR A 100 -16.04 -20.83 -5.48
N PRO A 101 -15.94 -19.70 -4.77
CA PRO A 101 -14.78 -19.16 -4.03
C PRO A 101 -13.40 -19.82 -4.21
N THR A 102 -13.05 -20.37 -5.39
CA THR A 102 -11.88 -21.24 -5.55
C THR A 102 -10.74 -20.47 -6.18
N LEU A 103 -9.52 -20.65 -5.65
CA LEU A 103 -8.32 -20.05 -6.23
C LEU A 103 -7.98 -20.72 -7.57
N VAL A 104 -7.89 -19.90 -8.62
CA VAL A 104 -7.48 -20.31 -9.96
C VAL A 104 -5.96 -20.23 -10.10
N VAL A 105 -5.36 -19.15 -9.58
CA VAL A 105 -3.91 -18.95 -9.54
C VAL A 105 -3.52 -18.05 -8.38
N HIS A 106 -2.52 -18.46 -7.60
CA HIS A 106 -1.87 -17.64 -6.59
C HIS A 106 -0.37 -17.95 -6.52
N PRO A 107 0.53 -16.96 -6.71
CA PRO A 107 1.96 -17.23 -6.83
C PRO A 107 2.63 -17.77 -5.57
N PHE A 108 2.14 -17.38 -4.39
CA PHE A 108 2.68 -17.82 -3.10
C PHE A 108 1.83 -18.89 -2.41
N ARG A 109 0.72 -19.31 -3.03
CA ARG A 109 -0.21 -20.32 -2.50
C ARG A 109 -0.70 -21.29 -3.58
N PRO A 110 0.22 -21.96 -4.30
CA PRO A 110 -0.16 -22.99 -5.25
C PRO A 110 -0.84 -24.19 -4.57
N ASP A 111 -0.61 -24.39 -3.26
CA ASP A 111 -1.27 -25.40 -2.43
C ASP A 111 -2.78 -25.21 -2.30
N LEU A 112 -3.28 -24.00 -2.54
CA LEU A 112 -4.71 -23.68 -2.45
C LEU A 112 -5.43 -23.63 -3.79
N GLU A 113 -4.71 -23.81 -4.90
CA GLU A 113 -5.30 -23.73 -6.23
C GLU A 113 -6.16 -24.96 -6.53
N ARG A 114 -7.38 -24.74 -7.03
CA ARG A 114 -8.37 -25.79 -7.34
C ARG A 114 -8.74 -26.67 -6.14
N VAL A 115 -8.45 -26.21 -4.93
CA VAL A 115 -8.96 -26.83 -3.70
C VAL A 115 -10.35 -26.25 -3.45
N ASP A 116 -11.32 -27.11 -3.18
CA ASP A 116 -12.63 -26.67 -2.73
C ASP A 116 -12.48 -26.07 -1.31
N LEU A 117 -12.56 -24.75 -1.25
CA LEU A 117 -12.36 -23.99 -0.03
C LEU A 117 -13.56 -24.07 0.93
N GLU A 118 -14.68 -24.68 0.54
CA GLU A 118 -15.81 -24.95 1.44
C GLU A 118 -15.49 -26.03 2.49
N GLY A 119 -14.52 -26.92 2.22
CA GLY A 119 -14.20 -28.08 3.08
C GLY A 119 -12.92 -27.97 3.92
N GLU A 120 -11.90 -27.27 3.43
CA GLU A 120 -10.57 -27.21 4.08
C GLU A 120 -10.21 -25.84 4.67
N ALA A 121 -10.96 -24.79 4.32
CA ALA A 121 -10.66 -23.44 4.78
C ALA A 121 -11.36 -23.16 6.12
N THR A 122 -10.58 -22.96 7.17
CA THR A 122 -11.06 -22.37 8.43
C THR A 122 -11.83 -21.08 8.12
N GLY A 123 -13.02 -20.90 8.71
CA GLY A 123 -14.04 -19.91 8.30
C GLY A 123 -13.56 -18.55 7.78
N GLU A 124 -12.51 -17.95 8.36
CA GLU A 124 -11.96 -16.65 7.91
C GLU A 124 -11.48 -16.64 6.45
N PHE A 125 -11.00 -17.77 5.93
CA PHE A 125 -10.52 -17.86 4.56
C PHE A 125 -11.68 -17.98 3.56
N LEU A 126 -12.71 -18.75 3.88
CA LEU A 126 -13.93 -18.84 3.08
C LEU A 126 -14.65 -17.48 3.03
N ASP A 127 -14.82 -16.83 4.19
CA ASP A 127 -15.43 -15.51 4.33
C ASP A 127 -14.75 -14.46 3.43
N LEU A 128 -13.42 -14.57 3.25
CA LEU A 128 -12.66 -13.68 2.38
C LEU A 128 -13.05 -13.81 0.91
N PHE A 129 -13.08 -15.04 0.38
CA PHE A 129 -13.41 -15.26 -1.03
C PHE A 129 -14.90 -15.03 -1.30
N GLU A 130 -15.79 -15.36 -0.35
CA GLU A 130 -17.21 -14.99 -0.43
C GLU A 130 -17.41 -13.47 -0.51
N ASN A 131 -16.63 -12.70 0.25
CA ASN A 131 -16.64 -11.25 0.16
C ASN A 131 -16.18 -10.77 -1.23
N PHE A 132 -15.16 -11.40 -1.84
CA PHE A 132 -14.74 -11.08 -3.20
C PHE A 132 -15.85 -11.36 -4.21
N VAL A 133 -16.51 -12.51 -4.11
CA VAL A 133 -17.65 -12.88 -4.95
C VAL A 133 -18.79 -11.87 -4.77
N THR A 134 -19.12 -11.49 -3.54
CA THR A 134 -20.15 -10.48 -3.24
C THR A 134 -19.86 -9.14 -3.91
N ILE A 135 -18.61 -8.67 -3.87
CA ILE A 135 -18.20 -7.43 -4.55
C ILE A 135 -18.31 -7.58 -6.07
N ALA A 136 -17.83 -8.70 -6.62
CA ALA A 136 -17.90 -8.98 -8.05
C ALA A 136 -19.34 -9.04 -8.58
N GLU A 137 -20.27 -9.64 -7.82
CA GLU A 137 -21.67 -9.74 -8.21
C GLU A 137 -22.44 -8.43 -8.04
N SER A 138 -22.17 -7.67 -6.98
CA SER A 138 -22.92 -6.45 -6.68
C SER A 138 -22.41 -5.21 -7.41
N ARG A 139 -21.10 -5.14 -7.68
CA ARG A 139 -20.44 -3.93 -8.20
C ARG A 139 -19.47 -4.19 -9.35
N GLN A 140 -19.17 -5.45 -9.68
CA GLN A 140 -18.14 -5.88 -10.63
C GLN A 140 -16.70 -5.52 -10.27
N GLU A 141 -16.47 -4.53 -9.40
CA GLU A 141 -15.14 -4.12 -8.96
C GLU A 141 -15.19 -3.42 -7.60
N GLY A 142 -14.04 -3.31 -6.94
CA GLY A 142 -13.92 -2.49 -5.73
C GLY A 142 -12.73 -2.82 -4.85
N PHE A 143 -12.55 -1.97 -3.83
CA PHE A 143 -11.56 -2.16 -2.78
C PHE A 143 -12.07 -3.10 -1.70
N THR A 144 -11.15 -3.91 -1.16
CA THR A 144 -11.39 -4.80 -0.03
C THR A 144 -10.16 -4.85 0.88
N ARG A 145 -10.39 -5.05 2.19
CA ARG A 145 -9.33 -5.12 3.21
C ARG A 145 -9.48 -6.38 4.03
N TYR A 146 -8.38 -7.08 4.24
CA TYR A 146 -8.37 -8.40 4.88
C TYR A 146 -6.98 -8.74 5.43
N GLN A 147 -6.89 -9.78 6.25
CA GLN A 147 -5.61 -10.37 6.66
C GLN A 147 -5.17 -11.39 5.62
N TRP A 148 -3.91 -11.34 5.22
CA TRP A 148 -3.32 -12.33 4.32
C TRP A 148 -1.88 -12.61 4.73
N GLN A 149 -1.39 -13.81 4.44
CA GLN A 149 0.02 -14.13 4.65
C GLN A 149 0.91 -13.10 3.95
N TYR A 150 2.05 -12.79 4.53
CA TYR A 150 2.98 -11.79 4.00
C TYR A 150 3.87 -12.44 2.93
N TYR A 151 3.53 -12.22 1.65
CA TYR A 151 4.24 -12.82 0.52
C TYR A 151 4.43 -14.35 0.67
N ASP A 152 5.69 -14.80 0.72
CA ASP A 152 6.14 -16.18 0.89
C ASP A 152 6.29 -16.63 2.37
N GLU A 153 5.94 -15.77 3.33
CA GLU A 153 5.99 -16.05 4.77
C GLU A 153 4.64 -16.60 5.27
N ALA A 154 4.46 -17.92 5.25
CA ALA A 154 3.20 -18.58 5.59
C ALA A 154 2.69 -18.29 7.02
N ASP A 155 3.59 -18.12 7.99
CA ASP A 155 3.23 -17.93 9.41
C ASP A 155 3.01 -16.45 9.80
N ARG A 156 3.14 -15.52 8.84
CA ARG A 156 3.03 -14.09 9.10
C ARG A 156 1.81 -13.50 8.41
N MET A 157 0.75 -13.28 9.16
CA MET A 157 -0.46 -12.61 8.67
C MET A 157 -0.33 -11.09 8.79
N GLU A 158 -0.66 -10.38 7.71
CA GLU A 158 -0.57 -8.93 7.63
C GLU A 158 -1.81 -8.32 6.97
N SER A 159 -2.11 -7.08 7.33
CA SER A 159 -3.23 -6.34 6.77
C SER A 159 -2.96 -5.97 5.32
N LYS A 160 -3.83 -6.42 4.41
CA LYS A 160 -3.75 -6.15 2.98
C LYS A 160 -4.94 -5.31 2.51
N ILE A 161 -4.68 -4.35 1.63
CA ILE A 161 -5.70 -3.65 0.85
C ILE A 161 -5.54 -4.10 -0.59
N SER A 162 -6.63 -4.53 -1.20
CA SER A 162 -6.62 -4.92 -2.60
C SER A 162 -7.75 -4.25 -3.36
N TYR A 163 -7.53 -4.07 -4.66
CA TYR A 163 -8.57 -3.79 -5.62
C TYR A 163 -8.83 -5.05 -6.43
N ILE A 164 -10.10 -5.40 -6.60
CA ILE A 164 -10.51 -6.55 -7.38
C ILE A 164 -11.43 -6.13 -8.52
N LYS A 165 -11.41 -6.90 -9.60
CA LYS A 165 -12.26 -6.67 -10.76
C LYS A 165 -12.72 -7.99 -11.37
N TYR A 166 -14.01 -8.03 -11.72
CA TYR A 166 -14.67 -9.17 -12.32
C TYR A 166 -14.44 -9.18 -13.83
N PHE A 167 -13.96 -10.31 -14.32
CA PHE A 167 -13.80 -10.62 -15.72
C PHE A 167 -14.87 -11.63 -16.14
N GLU A 168 -16.01 -11.08 -16.58
CA GLU A 168 -17.23 -11.83 -16.93
C GLU A 168 -16.99 -13.01 -17.89
N PRO A 169 -16.18 -12.93 -18.97
CA PRO A 169 -16.08 -14.02 -19.94
C PRO A 169 -15.60 -15.35 -19.36
N TRP A 170 -14.80 -15.29 -18.30
CA TRP A 170 -14.27 -16.46 -17.59
C TRP A 170 -14.83 -16.63 -16.19
N GLU A 171 -15.75 -15.77 -15.77
CA GLU A 171 -16.28 -15.72 -14.40
C GLU A 171 -15.17 -15.64 -13.35
N TRP A 172 -14.11 -14.91 -13.69
CA TRP A 172 -12.91 -14.77 -12.88
C TRP A 172 -12.89 -13.44 -12.16
N ILE A 173 -12.39 -13.44 -10.94
CA ILE A 173 -12.12 -12.26 -10.14
C ILE A 173 -10.60 -12.14 -10.07
N ILE A 174 -10.05 -11.11 -10.71
CA ILE A 174 -8.63 -10.80 -10.63
C ILE A 174 -8.43 -9.70 -9.60
N GLY A 175 -7.38 -9.83 -8.81
CA GLY A 175 -7.02 -8.83 -7.83
C GLY A 175 -5.53 -8.59 -7.75
N THR A 176 -5.19 -7.39 -7.31
CA THR A 176 -3.87 -7.09 -6.77
C THR A 176 -3.99 -6.11 -5.60
N GLY A 177 -2.94 -6.02 -4.80
CA GLY A 177 -3.00 -5.26 -3.57
C GLY A 177 -1.64 -5.11 -2.92
N LEU A 178 -1.66 -4.45 -1.77
CA LEU A 178 -0.49 -4.05 -1.02
C LEU A 178 -0.70 -4.23 0.48
N TYR A 179 0.39 -4.43 1.21
CA TYR A 179 0.35 -4.53 2.66
C TYR A 179 0.37 -3.13 3.28
N ILE A 180 -0.55 -2.89 4.22
CA ILE A 180 -0.67 -1.61 4.91
C ILE A 180 0.63 -1.28 5.64
N ASP A 181 1.25 -2.29 6.25
CA ASP A 181 2.50 -2.17 6.98
C ASP A 181 3.66 -1.64 6.13
N ASP A 182 3.70 -1.97 4.84
CA ASP A 182 4.75 -1.47 3.95
C ASP A 182 4.53 -0.01 3.60
N VAL A 183 3.27 0.42 3.44
CA VAL A 183 2.92 1.84 3.30
C VAL A 183 3.22 2.60 4.59
N GLU A 184 2.98 1.99 5.75
CA GLU A 184 3.30 2.59 7.05
C GLU A 184 4.80 2.76 7.24
N LYS A 185 5.61 1.74 6.95
CA LYS A 185 7.08 1.81 6.99
C LYS A 185 7.60 2.89 6.04
N ALA A 186 7.07 2.96 4.82
CA ALA A 186 7.43 4.00 3.86
C ALA A 186 7.08 5.42 4.37
N ALA A 187 5.88 5.60 4.92
CA ALA A 187 5.45 6.87 5.51
C ALA A 187 6.29 7.28 6.73
N GLN A 188 6.67 6.32 7.57
CA GLN A 188 7.55 6.54 8.71
C GLN A 188 8.96 6.97 8.28
N SER A 189 9.52 6.33 7.25
CA SER A 189 10.81 6.70 6.67
C SER A 189 10.79 8.15 6.17
N GLN A 190 9.74 8.53 5.43
CA GLN A 190 9.59 9.88 4.92
C GLN A 190 9.40 10.92 6.05
N ARG A 191 8.68 10.57 7.12
CA ARG A 191 8.57 11.40 8.32
C ARG A 191 9.94 11.68 8.95
N ASN A 192 10.79 10.66 9.05
CA ASN A 192 12.11 10.81 9.67
C ASN A 192 12.99 11.78 8.86
N ILE A 193 12.92 11.75 7.54
CA ILE A 193 13.61 12.70 6.66
C ILE A 193 13.13 14.14 6.94
N ASN A 194 11.82 14.37 7.02
CA ASN A 194 11.26 15.69 7.31
C ASN A 194 11.72 16.22 8.68
N VAL A 195 11.76 15.36 9.70
CA VAL A 195 12.24 15.71 11.03
C VAL A 195 13.73 16.07 11.01
N ILE A 196 14.57 15.28 10.35
CA ILE A 196 16.01 15.54 10.21
C ILE A 196 16.24 16.86 9.47
N PHE A 197 15.52 17.10 8.38
CA PHE A 197 15.61 18.35 7.61
C PHE A 197 15.31 19.56 8.49
N VAL A 198 14.24 19.51 9.29
CA VAL A 198 13.90 20.63 10.17
C VAL A 198 14.90 20.80 11.31
N ILE A 199 15.36 19.72 11.94
CA ILE A 199 16.43 19.79 12.95
C ILE A 199 17.67 20.49 12.36
N THR A 200 18.03 20.18 11.12
CA THR A 200 19.17 20.79 10.43
C THR A 200 18.95 22.29 10.21
N VAL A 201 17.76 22.70 9.73
CA VAL A 201 17.41 24.13 9.57
C VAL A 201 17.46 24.87 10.91
N LEU A 202 16.96 24.25 11.97
CA LEU A 202 16.95 24.83 13.31
C LEU A 202 18.36 24.99 13.89
N GLN A 203 19.26 24.02 13.67
CA GLN A 203 20.67 24.13 14.05
C GLN A 203 21.36 25.30 13.34
N LEU A 204 21.07 25.51 12.06
CA LEU A 204 21.59 26.64 11.28
C LEU A 204 21.06 27.99 11.78
N LEU A 205 19.75 28.07 12.10
CA LEU A 205 19.15 29.28 12.67
C LEU A 205 19.72 29.62 14.05
N LEU A 206 19.93 28.60 14.90
CA LEU A 206 20.55 28.78 16.21
C LEU A 206 22.01 29.23 16.09
N ALA A 207 22.79 28.60 15.22
CA ALA A 207 24.17 28.99 14.95
C ALA A 207 24.25 30.45 14.43
N GLY A 208 23.36 30.82 13.50
CA GLY A 208 23.24 32.18 12.99
C GLY A 208 22.85 33.19 14.08
N PHE A 209 21.92 32.84 14.97
CA PHE A 209 21.52 33.69 16.09
C PHE A 209 22.64 33.89 17.10
N VAL A 210 23.37 32.84 17.46
CA VAL A 210 24.54 32.91 18.35
C VAL A 210 25.63 33.78 17.73
N LEU A 211 25.92 33.61 16.45
CA LEU A 211 26.88 34.43 15.71
C LEU A 211 26.47 35.91 15.71
N TYR A 212 25.20 36.20 15.42
CA TYR A 212 24.66 37.55 15.47
C TYR A 212 24.84 38.20 16.85
N LYS A 213 24.52 37.48 17.93
CA LYS A 213 24.70 37.97 19.30
C LYS A 213 26.17 38.21 19.65
N LEU A 214 27.09 37.34 19.22
CA LEU A 214 28.53 37.52 19.42
C LEU A 214 29.06 38.76 18.69
N LEU A 215 28.60 39.01 17.47
CA LEU A 215 28.99 40.18 16.67
C LEU A 215 28.44 41.48 17.27
N MET A 216 27.19 41.50 17.72
CA MET A 216 26.57 42.68 18.32
C MET A 216 27.11 43.00 19.72
N LYS A 217 27.67 42.03 20.44
CA LYS A 217 28.32 42.24 21.74
C LYS A 217 29.74 42.82 21.62
N ARG A 218 30.35 42.77 20.42
CA ARG A 218 31.69 43.34 20.13
C ARG A 218 31.64 44.82 19.70
N LYS A 219 30.45 45.39 19.48
CA LYS A 219 30.23 46.83 19.29
C LYS A 219 29.76 47.44 20.60
#